data_AF-A0A7V6DDF2-F1
#
_entry.id   AF-A0A7V6DDF2-F1
#
_cell.length_a   1.000
_cell.length_b   1.000
_cell.length_c   1.000
_cell.angle_alpha   90.00
_cell.angle_beta   90.00
_cell.angle_gamma   90.00
#
_symmetry.space_group_name_H-M   'P 1'
#
loop_
_entity.id
_entity.type
_entity.pdbx_description
1 polymer ?
#
loop_
_entity_poly.entity_id
_entity_poly.type
_entity_poly.pdbx_seq_one_letter_code
_entity_poly.pdbx_strand_id
1 'polypeptide(L)'
;HAAGAEAVAVNGERIIANTAIRCVGPTVQINGIALSSPYVIRAIGDPDTLANALNLPQGVLADIQALDPNMVKVTKKAKLVIPAYTGSLVFRYAKPASSNASGTTREEGERSSQ
;
A
#
# COMPACT_ATOMS: atom_id res chain seq x y z
N HIS A 1 -4.09 9.19 4.50
CA HIS A 1 -3.97 7.87 5.16
C HIS A 1 -3.91 8.10 6.68
N ALA A 2 -4.85 7.52 7.45
CA ALA A 2 -5.19 8.01 8.80
C ALA A 2 -4.16 7.75 9.91
N ALA A 3 -3.25 6.78 9.74
CA ALA A 3 -2.25 6.39 10.75
C ALA A 3 -0.80 6.44 10.21
N GLY A 4 -0.55 7.19 9.15
CA GLY A 4 0.79 7.29 8.55
C GLY A 4 1.22 6.08 7.72
N ALA A 5 0.30 5.21 7.30
CA ALA A 5 0.61 4.13 6.37
C ALA A 5 1.05 4.69 5.00
N GLU A 6 2.23 4.28 4.54
CA GLU A 6 2.82 4.69 3.26
C GLU A 6 2.41 3.77 2.10
N ALA A 7 2.13 2.51 2.41
CA ALA A 7 1.64 1.53 1.46
C ALA A 7 0.66 0.58 2.12
N VAL A 8 -0.41 0.23 1.41
CA VAL A 8 -1.43 -0.72 1.85
C VAL A 8 -1.75 -1.69 0.72
N ALA A 9 -1.93 -2.97 1.04
CA ALA A 9 -2.47 -3.96 0.12
C ALA A 9 -3.44 -4.90 0.81
N VAL A 10 -4.44 -5.37 0.06
CA VAL A 10 -5.45 -6.33 0.52
C VAL A 10 -5.35 -7.57 -0.37
N ASN A 11 -5.06 -8.73 0.20
CA ASN A 11 -4.81 -9.99 -0.53
C ASN A 11 -3.76 -9.88 -1.65
N GLY A 12 -2.85 -8.90 -1.58
CA GLY A 12 -1.87 -8.65 -2.63
C GLY A 12 -2.25 -7.55 -3.62
N GLU A 13 -3.49 -7.06 -3.59
CA GLU A 13 -3.89 -5.91 -4.40
C GLU A 13 -3.42 -4.61 -3.76
N ARG A 14 -2.55 -3.87 -4.46
CA ARG A 14 -2.03 -2.57 -4.01
C ARG A 14 -3.15 -1.53 -4.03
N ILE A 15 -3.34 -0.89 -2.89
CA ILE A 15 -4.25 0.26 -2.75
C ILE A 15 -3.49 1.52 -3.12
N ILE A 16 -4.05 2.29 -4.04
CA ILE A 16 -3.59 3.62 -4.46
C ILE A 16 -4.72 4.63 -4.32
N ALA A 17 -4.43 5.92 -4.53
CA ALA A 17 -5.35 7.01 -4.28
C ALA A 17 -6.70 6.89 -5.03
N ASN A 18 -6.70 6.27 -6.20
CA ASN A 18 -7.88 6.05 -7.04
C ASN A 18 -8.34 4.58 -7.09
N THR A 19 -7.91 3.74 -6.14
CA THR A 19 -8.41 2.36 -6.03
C THR A 19 -9.90 2.38 -5.70
N ALA A 20 -10.71 1.75 -6.56
CA ALA A 20 -12.12 1.50 -6.27
C ALA A 20 -12.29 0.21 -5.48
N ILE A 21 -13.09 0.27 -4.42
CA ILE A 21 -13.52 -0.88 -3.61
C ILE A 21 -15.03 -1.01 -3.75
N ARG A 22 -15.52 -2.18 -4.16
CA ARG A 22 -16.96 -2.46 -4.34
C ARG A 22 -17.35 -3.76 -3.69
N CYS A 23 -18.55 -3.81 -3.12
CA CYS A 23 -19.15 -5.05 -2.66
C CYS A 23 -19.97 -5.67 -3.79
N VAL A 24 -19.67 -6.91 -4.17
CA VAL A 24 -20.36 -7.63 -5.25
C VAL A 24 -20.73 -9.03 -4.75
N GLY A 25 -21.99 -9.19 -4.35
CA GLY A 25 -22.49 -10.42 -3.73
C GLY A 25 -21.69 -10.79 -2.48
N PRO A 26 -21.12 -12.00 -2.37
CA PRO A 26 -20.32 -12.41 -1.23
C PRO A 26 -18.84 -11.95 -1.31
N THR A 27 -18.45 -11.23 -2.36
CA THR A 27 -17.05 -10.85 -2.62
C THR A 27 -16.83 -9.34 -2.54
N VAL A 28 -15.60 -8.94 -2.19
CA VAL A 28 -15.15 -7.56 -2.26
C VAL A 28 -14.26 -7.41 -3.49
N GLN A 29 -14.64 -6.54 -4.42
CA GLN A 29 -13.86 -6.24 -5.61
C GLN A 29 -12.92 -5.07 -5.34
N ILE A 30 -11.61 -5.28 -5.52
CA ILE A 30 -10.55 -4.27 -5.40
C ILE A 30 -9.80 -4.21 -6.72
N ASN A 31 -9.63 -3.01 -7.29
CA ASN A 31 -9.01 -2.83 -8.61
C ASN A 31 -9.67 -3.66 -9.74
N GLY A 32 -10.95 -4.02 -9.58
CA GLY A 32 -11.65 -4.90 -10.53
C GLY A 32 -11.47 -6.41 -10.27
N ILE A 33 -10.65 -6.80 -9.31
CA ILE A 33 -10.41 -8.20 -8.94
C ILE A 33 -11.31 -8.56 -7.75
N ALA A 34 -12.11 -9.61 -7.89
CA ALA A 34 -12.97 -10.11 -6.82
C ALA A 34 -12.14 -10.89 -5.80
N LEU A 35 -12.24 -10.50 -4.54
CA LEU A 35 -11.56 -11.11 -3.41
C LEU A 35 -12.59 -11.73 -2.46
N SER A 36 -12.28 -12.90 -1.91
CA SER A 36 -13.08 -13.58 -0.90
C SER A 36 -12.30 -13.70 0.41
N SER A 37 -13.04 -13.95 1.50
CA SER A 37 -12.47 -14.29 2.80
C SER A 37 -11.57 -15.54 2.71
N PRO A 38 -10.48 -15.64 3.49
CA PRO A 38 -9.96 -14.66 4.46
C PRO A 38 -9.25 -13.47 3.82
N TYR A 39 -9.41 -12.28 4.42
CA TYR A 39 -8.74 -11.07 3.99
C TYR A 39 -7.44 -10.83 4.77
N VAL A 40 -6.36 -10.58 4.05
CA VAL A 40 -5.03 -10.24 4.58
C VAL A 40 -4.71 -8.82 4.18
N ILE A 41 -4.78 -7.92 5.15
CA ILE A 41 -4.41 -6.52 4.99
C ILE A 41 -2.96 -6.35 5.43
N ARG A 42 -2.13 -5.84 4.52
CA ARG A 42 -0.72 -5.52 4.74
C ARG A 42 -0.54 -4.02 4.66
N ALA A 43 0.14 -3.44 5.64
CA ALA A 43 0.47 -2.03 5.67
C ALA A 43 1.95 -1.82 6.02
N ILE A 44 2.60 -0.86 5.35
CA ILE A 44 3.95 -0.38 5.67
C ILE A 44 3.81 0.99 6.31
N GLY A 45 4.49 1.18 7.44
CA GLY A 45 4.52 2.39 8.26
C GLY A 45 5.10 2.05 9.63
N ASP A 46 5.05 3.00 10.56
CA ASP A 46 5.44 2.75 11.95
C ASP A 46 4.53 1.70 12.61
N PRO A 47 5.04 0.50 13.00
CA PRO A 47 4.20 -0.60 13.46
C PRO A 47 3.41 -0.29 14.74
N ASP A 48 3.96 0.54 15.62
CA ASP A 48 3.31 0.93 16.87
C ASP A 48 2.16 1.90 16.64
N THR A 49 2.39 2.92 15.82
CA THR A 49 1.37 3.88 15.39
C THR A 49 0.22 3.18 14.67
N LEU A 50 0.52 2.27 13.73
CA LEU A 50 -0.49 1.51 13.00
C LEU A 50 -1.32 0.62 13.92
N ALA A 51 -0.68 -0.11 14.84
CA ALA A 51 -1.40 -0.96 15.78
C ALA A 51 -2.26 -0.16 16.77
N ASN A 52 -1.76 0.97 17.26
CA ASN A 52 -2.51 1.84 18.16
C ASN A 52 -3.73 2.45 17.46
N ALA A 53 -3.59 2.85 16.19
CA ALA A 53 -4.70 3.36 15.41
C ALA A 53 -5.80 2.31 15.16
N LEU A 54 -5.44 1.02 15.05
CA LEU A 54 -6.42 -0.06 14.97
C LEU A 54 -7.15 -0.30 16.30
N ASN A 55 -6.49 -0.08 17.44
CA ASN A 55 -7.03 -0.30 18.78
C ASN A 55 -7.88 0.87 19.32
N LEU A 56 -8.29 1.81 18.48
CA LEU A 56 -9.14 2.92 18.91
C LEU A 56 -10.50 2.39 19.42
N PRO A 57 -11.01 2.91 20.55
CA PRO A 57 -12.34 2.56 21.04
C PRO A 57 -13.41 2.86 20.00
N GLN A 58 -14.44 2.00 19.91
CA GLN A 58 -15.52 2.11 18.93
C GLN A 58 -15.02 2.12 17.46
N GLY A 59 -13.85 1.55 17.22
CA GLY A 59 -13.29 1.34 15.89
C GLY A 59 -13.67 -0.03 15.31
N VAL A 60 -13.46 -0.19 14.00
CA VAL A 60 -13.80 -1.41 13.26
C VAL A 60 -13.16 -2.68 13.85
N LEU A 61 -11.94 -2.57 14.41
CA LEU A 61 -11.30 -3.72 15.07
C LEU A 61 -12.09 -4.17 16.31
N ALA A 62 -12.56 -3.22 17.12
CA ALA A 62 -13.35 -3.51 18.31
C ALA A 62 -14.69 -4.15 17.93
N ASP A 63 -15.34 -3.66 16.87
CA ASP A 63 -16.59 -4.24 16.36
C ASP A 63 -16.40 -5.70 15.92
N ILE A 64 -15.32 -6.01 15.19
CA ILE A 64 -15.03 -7.38 14.75
C ILE A 64 -14.73 -8.30 15.95
N GLN A 65 -13.94 -7.81 16.91
CA GLN A 65 -13.59 -8.58 18.12
C GLN A 65 -14.80 -8.85 19.02
N ALA A 66 -15.76 -7.92 19.06
CA ALA A 66 -17.01 -8.08 19.81
C ALA A 66 -17.91 -9.17 19.21
N LEU A 67 -17.83 -9.41 17.90
CA LEU A 67 -18.52 -10.51 17.23
C LEU A 67 -17.85 -11.86 17.52
N ASP A 68 -16.55 -11.96 17.22
CA ASP A 68 -15.72 -13.11 17.58
C ASP A 68 -14.23 -12.69 17.57
N PRO A 69 -13.51 -12.80 18.70
CA PRO A 69 -12.09 -12.48 18.78
C PRO A 69 -11.21 -13.27 17.79
N ASN A 70 -11.66 -14.45 17.34
CA ASN A 70 -10.91 -15.30 16.40
C ASN A 70 -11.04 -14.85 14.94
N MET A 71 -11.97 -13.94 14.61
CA MET A 71 -12.16 -13.44 13.25
C MET A 71 -11.03 -12.50 12.79
N VAL A 72 -10.23 -11.97 13.72
CA VAL A 72 -9.19 -11.00 13.40
C VAL A 72 -7.89 -11.30 14.14
N LYS A 73 -6.78 -11.15 13.41
CA LYS A 73 -5.43 -11.27 13.96
C LYS A 73 -4.57 -10.12 13.47
N VAL A 74 -4.04 -9.34 14.41
CA VAL A 74 -3.08 -8.27 14.12
C VAL A 74 -1.68 -8.77 14.46
N THR A 75 -0.71 -8.53 13.58
CA THR A 75 0.68 -8.96 13.79
C THR A 75 1.63 -7.90 13.25
N LYS A 76 2.50 -7.38 14.11
CA LYS A 76 3.58 -6.47 13.72
C LYS A 76 4.71 -7.26 13.07
N LYS A 77 5.33 -6.70 12.03
CA LYS A 77 6.50 -7.28 11.36
C LYS A 77 7.53 -6.20 11.11
N ALA A 78 8.79 -6.51 11.39
CA ALA A 78 9.91 -5.60 11.12
C ALA A 78 10.19 -5.44 9.62
N LYS A 79 9.91 -6.47 8.82
CA LYS A 79 10.06 -6.45 7.37
C LYS A 79 8.80 -7.00 6.71
N LEU A 80 8.26 -6.25 5.77
CA LEU A 80 7.08 -6.59 5.01
C LEU A 80 7.26 -6.12 3.57
N VAL A 81 6.87 -6.95 2.61
CA VAL A 81 6.85 -6.59 1.20
C VAL A 81 5.40 -6.41 0.76
N ILE A 82 5.12 -5.27 0.15
CA ILE A 82 3.85 -4.97 -0.50
C ILE A 82 4.10 -4.90 -2.01
N PRO A 83 3.34 -5.61 -2.85
CA PRO A 83 3.52 -5.57 -4.29
C PRO A 83 3.27 -4.17 -4.86
N ALA A 84 3.88 -3.92 -6.02
CA ALA A 84 3.60 -2.73 -6.81
C ALA A 84 2.19 -2.80 -7.41
N TYR A 85 1.60 -1.63 -7.69
CA TYR A 85 0.37 -1.57 -8.45
C TYR A 85 0.65 -1.92 -9.92
N THR A 86 -0.14 -2.83 -10.47
CA THR A 86 0.03 -3.38 -11.83
C THR A 86 -0.99 -2.84 -12.83
N GLY A 87 -1.95 -2.02 -12.38
CA GLY A 87 -2.95 -1.42 -13.26
C GLY A 87 -2.45 -0.19 -14.02
N SER A 88 -3.31 0.35 -14.88
CA SER A 88 -2.98 1.53 -15.69
C SER A 88 -2.91 2.81 -14.84
N LEU A 89 -1.82 3.57 -15.01
CA LEU A 89 -1.64 4.94 -14.50
C LEU A 89 -1.66 5.96 -15.65
N VAL A 90 -2.30 5.62 -16.78
CA VAL A 90 -2.29 6.47 -17.97
C VAL A 90 -3.17 7.70 -17.74
N PHE A 91 -2.54 8.87 -17.76
CA PHE A 91 -3.22 10.15 -17.79
C PHE A 91 -3.38 10.60 -19.24
N ARG A 92 -4.61 10.93 -19.66
CA ARG A 92 -4.89 11.40 -21.03
C ARG A 92 -4.48 12.86 -21.28
N TYR A 93 -4.58 13.69 -20.25
CA TYR A 93 -4.36 15.14 -20.36
C TYR A 93 -3.15 15.62 -19.55
N ALA A 94 -2.97 15.09 -18.35
CA ALA A 94 -1.84 15.47 -17.51
C ALA A 94 -0.53 14.97 -18.13
N LYS A 95 0.47 15.84 -18.15
CA LYS A 95 1.84 15.52 -18.57
C LYS A 95 2.76 15.79 -17.38
N PRO A 96 3.83 14.99 -17.20
CA PRO A 96 4.82 15.29 -16.17
C PRO A 96 5.42 16.67 -16.46
N ALA A 97 5.57 17.49 -15.43
CA ALA A 97 6.42 18.67 -15.54
C ALA A 97 7.85 18.19 -15.83
N SER A 98 8.52 18.80 -16.80
CA SER A 98 9.88 18.42 -17.18
C SER A 98 10.79 18.47 -15.94
N SER A 99 11.28 17.33 -15.49
CA SER A 99 12.36 17.30 -14.50
C SER A 99 13.68 17.54 -15.24
N ASN A 100 14.38 18.63 -14.91
CA ASN A 100 15.78 18.78 -15.29
C ASN A 100 16.59 17.67 -14.61
N ALA A 101 16.77 16.56 -15.33
CA ALA A 101 17.79 15.58 -15.00
C ALA A 101 19.13 16.19 -15.41
N SER A 102 19.82 16.82 -14.47
CA SER A 102 21.23 17.16 -14.63
C SER A 102 22.01 15.87 -14.86
N GLY A 103 22.59 15.75 -16.04
CA GLY A 103 23.50 14.66 -16.38
C GLY A 103 24.66 14.63 -15.40
N THR A 104 24.80 13.52 -14.68
CA THR A 104 26.10 13.12 -14.17
C THR A 104 26.85 12.48 -15.33
N THR A 105 27.56 13.30 -16.10
CA THR A 105 28.64 12.84 -16.96
C THR A 105 29.70 12.25 -16.04
N ARG A 106 29.93 10.94 -16.11
CA ARG A 106 31.13 10.33 -15.55
C ARG A 106 32.29 10.75 -16.45
N GLU A 107 33.12 11.67 -15.99
CA GLU A 107 34.41 11.95 -16.63
C GLU A 107 35.31 10.71 -16.48
N GLU A 108 35.49 9.97 -17.56
CA GLU A 108 36.66 9.11 -17.77
C GLU A 108 37.84 10.04 -18.10
N GLY A 109 38.59 10.42 -17.06
CA GLY A 109 39.86 11.12 -17.17
C GLY A 109 41.00 10.14 -17.40
N GLU A 110 41.31 9.93 -18.68
CA GLU A 110 42.48 9.26 -19.22
C GLU A 110 43.78 9.84 -18.62
N ARG A 111 44.55 8.99 -17.93
CA ARG A 111 45.86 9.34 -17.38
C ARG A 111 46.91 8.99 -18.43
N SER A 112 47.32 9.98 -19.24
CA SER A 112 48.45 9.85 -20.16
C SER A 112 49.60 10.79 -19.76
N SER A 113 50.73 10.16 -19.42
CA SER A 113 52.12 10.59 -19.59
C SER A 113 52.52 12.05 -19.33
N GLN A 114 53.29 12.26 -18.26
CA GLN A 114 54.64 12.84 -18.32
C GLN A 114 55.58 12.02 -17.43
#